data_AF-A0AAW2LZ36-F1
#
_entry.id   AF-A0AAW2LZ36-F1
#
_cell.length_a   1.000
_cell.length_b   1.000
_cell.length_c   1.000
_cell.angle_alpha   90.00
_cell.angle_beta   90.00
_cell.angle_gamma   90.00
#
_symmetry.space_group_name_H-M   'P 1'
#
loop_
_entity.id
_entity.type
_entity.pdbx_description
1 polymer ?
#
loop_
_entity_poly.entity_id
_entity_poly.type
_entity_poly.pdbx_seq_one_letter_code
_entity_poly.pdbx_strand_id
1 'polypeptide(L)'
;MDLISSFNIFASGSATLSFGNPMLVLKSSKFYKRLYSCSSAVDSEASYLTKHIDSFLSNSVLDSRTLLSTHAYIITTGHAHNRFIASKLIASYASFKQPHSSTKVFDSLSFKDPFLWNSIIKAYFSNGNYVQAVELFSKMPFFGNLPNQFTIPMVVSACAELGLLCFGMNVHAFASKLNLFCGNSAVGASFVYMYSKCGVVDDASLVFDEIAMKDVVAWTAIVIGYVQNGESDSSLQCLREMHRVGGYDERPNFRTLEGGFQACGNLSALTDGRCLHGFALKSGIVSSHIVQSAVLSMYSKCGSIEDARVSFCEVVNKDLFSWTSFIGVHAKLGYVCECFQIFLKMQANGVYPDGMAISCLISGFANSMKILEGKAFHGFILRRNFDVDRIVYSSLMAMYCKFGLLDLAENIFFVGHNQEKDCWNLMVVGYEKAGLEMNCIKLFREMRHEGIEADLTA
;
A
#
# COMPACT_ATOMS: atom_id res chain seq x y z
N MET A 1 -20.65 -15.70 3.04
CA MET A 1 -21.37 -16.36 1.93
C MET A 1 -22.46 -15.49 1.31
N ASP A 2 -22.98 -14.46 2.01
CA ASP A 2 -24.11 -13.65 1.49
C ASP A 2 -23.76 -12.57 0.43
N LEU A 3 -22.49 -12.17 0.31
CA LEU A 3 -22.06 -11.20 -0.71
C LEU A 3 -21.99 -11.81 -2.13
N ILE A 4 -21.74 -13.11 -2.26
CA ILE A 4 -21.57 -13.80 -3.55
C ILE A 4 -22.93 -14.18 -4.16
N SER A 5 -23.92 -14.53 -3.34
CA SER A 5 -25.26 -14.93 -3.81
C SER A 5 -26.04 -13.79 -4.45
N SER A 6 -25.79 -12.54 -4.04
CA SER A 6 -26.52 -11.36 -4.53
C SER A 6 -26.08 -10.90 -5.93
N PHE A 7 -24.87 -11.26 -6.38
CA PHE A 7 -24.31 -10.77 -7.65
C PHE A 7 -24.60 -11.70 -8.86
N ASN A 8 -24.82 -13.00 -8.61
CA ASN A 8 -25.00 -14.00 -9.68
C ASN A 8 -26.30 -13.86 -10.49
N ILE A 9 -27.24 -13.01 -10.07
CA ILE A 9 -28.55 -12.86 -10.72
C ILE A 9 -28.50 -12.01 -12.00
N PHE A 10 -27.47 -11.19 -12.22
CA PHE A 10 -27.38 -10.30 -13.40
C PHE A 10 -26.49 -10.81 -14.53
N ALA A 11 -25.81 -11.96 -14.37
CA ALA A 11 -24.91 -12.47 -15.39
C ALA A 11 -25.62 -13.04 -16.64
N SER A 12 -26.94 -13.25 -16.60
CA SER A 12 -27.72 -13.99 -17.61
C SER A 12 -28.66 -13.15 -18.50
N GLY A 13 -28.62 -11.82 -18.45
CA GLY A 13 -29.51 -10.96 -19.25
C GLY A 13 -28.80 -10.28 -20.43
N SER A 14 -29.03 -10.77 -21.66
CA SER A 14 -28.57 -10.11 -22.90
C SER A 14 -29.49 -8.93 -23.27
N ALA A 15 -28.96 -7.72 -23.39
CA ALA A 15 -29.65 -6.61 -24.03
C ALA A 15 -28.66 -5.81 -24.90
N THR A 16 -28.76 -6.01 -26.21
CA THR A 16 -28.06 -5.23 -27.24
C THR A 16 -28.81 -3.92 -27.50
N LEU A 17 -28.17 -2.77 -27.30
CA LEU A 17 -28.64 -1.49 -27.85
C LEU A 17 -27.44 -0.71 -28.41
N SER A 18 -27.45 -0.57 -29.74
CA SER A 18 -26.55 0.26 -30.53
C SER A 18 -27.00 1.73 -30.52
N PHE A 19 -26.09 2.69 -30.37
CA PHE A 19 -26.23 4.01 -31.02
C PHE A 19 -24.85 4.65 -31.26
N GLY A 20 -24.71 5.25 -32.44
CA GLY A 20 -23.48 5.85 -32.97
C GLY A 20 -23.20 7.29 -32.51
N ASN A 21 -21.92 7.64 -32.69
CA ASN A 21 -21.16 8.90 -32.56
C ASN A 21 -21.84 10.22 -33.01
N PRO A 22 -21.29 11.45 -32.74
CA PRO A 22 -19.89 11.75 -32.37
C PRO A 22 -19.62 12.77 -31.23
N MET A 23 -18.33 12.85 -30.89
CA MET A 23 -17.60 13.77 -30.01
C MET A 23 -18.16 15.20 -29.81
N LEU A 24 -18.22 15.60 -28.53
CA LEU A 24 -18.18 17.00 -28.10
C LEU A 24 -17.09 17.18 -27.03
N VAL A 25 -16.01 17.85 -27.41
CA VAL A 25 -14.94 18.30 -26.51
C VAL A 25 -15.46 19.46 -25.66
N LEU A 26 -15.76 19.20 -24.40
CA LEU A 26 -16.15 20.24 -23.43
C LEU A 26 -14.90 20.86 -22.77
N LYS A 27 -14.52 22.06 -23.22
CA LYS A 27 -13.59 22.93 -22.48
C LYS A 27 -14.26 23.40 -21.18
N SER A 28 -13.67 23.06 -20.04
CA SER A 28 -14.03 23.56 -18.72
C SER A 28 -13.67 25.04 -18.57
N SER A 29 -14.64 25.95 -18.45
CA SER A 29 -14.50 27.22 -17.69
C SER A 29 -15.67 28.23 -17.79
N LYS A 30 -16.77 28.02 -18.54
CA LYS A 30 -17.77 29.11 -18.72
C LYS A 30 -19.25 28.80 -18.44
N PHE A 31 -19.62 27.62 -17.93
CA PHE A 31 -21.03 27.32 -17.64
C PHE A 31 -21.60 27.97 -16.37
N TYR A 32 -20.77 28.57 -15.50
CA TYR A 32 -21.21 29.10 -14.21
C TYR A 32 -21.82 30.52 -14.23
N LYS A 33 -21.94 31.19 -15.38
CA LYS A 33 -22.35 32.61 -15.43
C LYS A 33 -23.74 32.90 -15.99
N ARG A 34 -24.60 31.90 -16.21
CA ARG A 34 -25.90 32.12 -16.87
C ARG A 34 -27.08 31.66 -16.02
N LEU A 35 -27.24 32.24 -14.83
CA LEU A 35 -28.48 32.13 -14.06
C LEU A 35 -28.86 33.51 -13.49
N TYR A 36 -29.98 34.01 -14.03
CA TYR A 36 -30.92 35.02 -13.53
C TYR A 36 -30.61 36.52 -13.61
N SER A 37 -31.31 37.16 -14.55
CA SER A 37 -31.74 38.56 -14.52
C SER A 37 -33.24 38.62 -14.21
N CYS A 38 -33.64 39.08 -13.01
CA CYS A 38 -34.83 39.93 -12.83
C CYS A 38 -35.09 40.33 -11.36
N SER A 39 -35.34 41.63 -11.19
CA SER A 39 -36.21 42.31 -10.20
C SER A 39 -35.70 42.52 -8.77
N SER A 40 -35.35 43.78 -8.54
CA SER A 40 -34.79 44.45 -7.37
C SER A 40 -35.73 44.55 -6.17
N ALA A 41 -35.41 43.78 -5.12
CA ALA A 41 -35.67 44.02 -3.68
C ALA A 41 -35.33 42.76 -2.83
N VAL A 42 -35.19 41.59 -3.48
CA VAL A 42 -34.85 40.27 -2.89
C VAL A 42 -33.32 40.00 -2.91
N ASP A 43 -32.54 40.93 -3.45
CA ASP A 43 -31.14 40.70 -3.84
C ASP A 43 -30.14 40.62 -2.69
N SER A 44 -30.47 41.06 -1.47
CA SER A 44 -29.51 41.07 -0.35
C SER A 44 -29.38 39.69 0.33
N GLU A 45 -30.50 39.06 0.69
CA GLU A 45 -30.51 37.72 1.31
C GLU A 45 -30.15 36.63 0.29
N ALA A 46 -30.62 36.74 -0.95
CA ALA A 46 -30.24 35.82 -2.02
C ALA A 46 -28.74 35.94 -2.35
N SER A 47 -28.15 37.14 -2.31
CA SER A 47 -26.70 37.37 -2.46
C SER A 47 -25.89 36.77 -1.32
N TYR A 48 -26.35 36.89 -0.08
CA TYR A 48 -25.68 36.29 1.08
C TYR A 48 -25.76 34.76 1.07
N LEU A 49 -26.94 34.22 0.76
CA LEU A 49 -27.21 32.78 0.63
C LEU A 49 -26.32 32.14 -0.45
N THR A 50 -26.27 32.79 -1.62
CA THR A 50 -25.46 32.34 -2.76
C THR A 50 -23.97 32.41 -2.41
N LYS A 51 -23.50 33.49 -1.76
CA LYS A 51 -22.11 33.62 -1.31
C LYS A 51 -21.71 32.57 -0.27
N HIS A 52 -22.61 32.20 0.67
CA HIS A 52 -22.27 31.22 1.70
C HIS A 52 -22.17 29.80 1.12
N ILE A 53 -23.08 29.44 0.19
CA ILE A 53 -23.03 28.17 -0.53
C ILE A 53 -21.82 28.12 -1.47
N ASP A 54 -21.55 29.20 -2.21
CA ASP A 54 -20.37 29.31 -3.08
C ASP A 54 -19.08 29.22 -2.27
N SER A 55 -19.03 29.85 -1.10
CA SER A 55 -17.92 29.73 -0.15
C SER A 55 -17.75 28.29 0.34
N PHE A 56 -18.82 27.60 0.70
CA PHE A 56 -18.76 26.18 1.12
C PHE A 56 -18.30 25.25 -0.01
N LEU A 57 -18.79 25.47 -1.23
CA LEU A 57 -18.40 24.68 -2.40
C LEU A 57 -16.93 24.91 -2.76
N SER A 58 -16.45 26.15 -2.67
CA SER A 58 -15.08 26.54 -3.02
C SER A 58 -14.04 26.26 -1.93
N ASN A 59 -14.41 26.32 -0.64
CA ASN A 59 -13.46 26.17 0.46
C ASN A 59 -13.32 24.71 0.94
N SER A 60 -12.15 24.40 1.51
CA SER A 60 -11.96 23.23 2.37
C SER A 60 -12.50 23.57 3.76
N VAL A 61 -13.48 22.80 4.26
CA VAL A 61 -14.03 23.01 5.61
C VAL A 61 -12.94 22.70 6.64
N LEU A 62 -12.65 23.66 7.51
CA LEU A 62 -11.49 23.64 8.40
C LEU A 62 -11.75 22.90 9.73
N ASP A 63 -13.01 22.85 10.19
CA ASP A 63 -13.37 22.24 11.48
C ASP A 63 -14.72 21.50 11.45
N SER A 64 -14.83 20.42 12.22
CA SER A 64 -16.03 19.58 12.31
C SER A 64 -17.25 20.34 12.85
N ARG A 65 -17.06 21.36 13.72
CA ARG A 65 -18.17 22.18 14.21
C ARG A 65 -18.74 23.07 13.10
N THR A 66 -17.85 23.67 12.30
CA THR A 66 -18.25 24.49 11.15
C THR A 66 -18.96 23.66 10.07
N LEU A 67 -18.60 22.38 9.93
CA LEU A 67 -19.31 21.46 9.03
C LEU A 67 -20.76 21.23 9.50
N LEU A 68 -20.96 20.98 10.79
CA LEU A 68 -22.29 20.76 11.36
C LEU A 68 -23.17 22.02 11.27
N SER A 69 -22.63 23.20 11.55
CA SER A 69 -23.38 24.46 11.41
C SER A 69 -23.75 24.73 9.95
N THR A 70 -22.83 24.48 9.01
CA THR A 70 -23.10 24.65 7.58
C THR A 70 -24.11 23.64 7.07
N HIS A 71 -24.03 22.38 7.52
CA HIS A 71 -25.01 21.35 7.17
C HIS A 71 -26.41 21.69 7.72
N ALA A 72 -26.52 22.13 8.98
CA ALA A 72 -27.78 22.61 9.55
C ALA A 72 -28.34 23.78 8.73
N TYR A 73 -27.49 24.74 8.36
CA TYR A 73 -27.87 25.88 7.53
C TYR A 73 -28.39 25.46 6.14
N ILE A 74 -27.74 24.50 5.48
CA ILE A 74 -28.17 23.92 4.19
C ILE A 74 -29.56 23.26 4.31
N ILE A 75 -29.85 22.60 5.43
CA ILE A 75 -31.16 22.00 5.70
C ILE A 75 -32.20 23.10 5.90
N THR A 76 -31.95 24.08 6.76
CA THR A 76 -32.91 25.14 7.08
C THR A 76 -33.21 26.05 5.90
N THR A 77 -32.29 26.17 4.94
CA THR A 77 -32.46 26.97 3.72
C THR A 77 -33.10 26.20 2.56
N GLY A 78 -33.45 24.92 2.75
CA GLY A 78 -34.13 24.11 1.74
C GLY A 78 -33.22 23.57 0.62
N HIS A 79 -31.90 23.66 0.78
CA HIS A 79 -30.93 23.19 -0.22
C HIS A 79 -30.43 21.75 -0.01
N ALA A 80 -30.99 21.02 0.97
CA ALA A 80 -30.59 19.65 1.31
C ALA A 80 -30.72 18.65 0.16
N HIS A 81 -31.62 18.88 -0.80
CA HIS A 81 -31.83 18.00 -1.95
C HIS A 81 -30.90 18.29 -3.15
N ASN A 82 -29.99 19.27 -3.03
CA ASN A 82 -29.05 19.57 -4.10
C ASN A 82 -27.91 18.55 -4.14
N ARG A 83 -27.82 17.76 -5.22
CA ARG A 83 -26.81 16.69 -5.40
C ARG A 83 -25.36 17.16 -5.26
N PHE A 84 -25.02 18.37 -5.71
CA PHE A 84 -23.65 18.87 -5.65
C PHE A 84 -23.25 19.23 -4.22
N ILE A 85 -24.18 19.84 -3.48
CA ILE A 85 -24.01 20.15 -2.07
C ILE A 85 -23.95 18.86 -1.25
N ALA A 86 -24.83 17.90 -1.52
CA ALA A 86 -24.81 16.58 -0.87
C ALA A 86 -23.50 15.84 -1.08
N SER A 87 -22.98 15.82 -2.32
CA SER A 87 -21.68 15.21 -2.63
C SER A 87 -20.53 15.90 -1.90
N LYS A 88 -20.54 17.24 -1.79
CA LYS A 88 -19.53 17.99 -1.04
C LYS A 88 -19.62 17.68 0.46
N LEU A 89 -20.82 17.65 1.04
CA LEU A 89 -21.06 17.25 2.43
C LEU A 89 -20.57 15.82 2.72
N ILE A 90 -20.87 14.87 1.82
CA ILE A 90 -20.37 13.47 1.91
C ILE A 90 -18.84 13.46 1.97
N ALA A 91 -18.17 14.19 1.08
CA ALA A 91 -16.71 14.27 1.04
C ALA A 91 -16.13 14.98 2.29
N SER A 92 -16.77 16.03 2.78
CA SER A 92 -16.37 16.74 4.00
C SER A 92 -16.50 15.85 5.22
N TYR A 93 -17.63 15.16 5.43
CA TYR A 93 -17.79 14.20 6.53
C TYR A 93 -16.77 13.06 6.45
N ALA A 94 -16.49 12.56 5.24
CA ALA A 94 -15.47 11.56 5.03
C ALA A 94 -14.07 12.04 5.44
N SER A 95 -13.73 13.31 5.16
CA SER A 95 -12.43 13.90 5.54
C SER A 95 -12.25 14.02 7.06
N PHE A 96 -13.34 14.15 7.82
CA PHE A 96 -13.35 14.14 9.28
C PHE A 96 -13.47 12.73 9.89
N LYS A 97 -13.24 11.67 9.09
CA LYS A 97 -13.36 10.27 9.52
C LYS A 97 -14.77 9.88 10.03
N GLN A 98 -15.82 10.51 9.48
CA GLN A 98 -17.22 10.25 9.84
C GLN A 98 -18.07 9.73 8.66
N PRO A 99 -17.75 8.56 8.08
CA PRO A 99 -18.48 8.04 6.91
C PRO A 99 -19.97 7.72 7.20
N HIS A 100 -20.34 7.43 8.45
CA HIS A 100 -21.75 7.26 8.83
C HIS A 100 -22.59 8.53 8.67
N SER A 101 -22.00 9.71 8.92
CA SER A 101 -22.65 10.99 8.67
C SER A 101 -22.82 11.22 7.16
N SER A 102 -21.83 10.80 6.35
CA SER A 102 -21.97 10.79 4.89
C SER A 102 -23.15 9.94 4.43
N THR A 103 -23.39 8.78 5.05
CA THR A 103 -24.55 7.91 4.75
C THR A 103 -25.88 8.59 5.06
N LYS A 104 -25.99 9.32 6.18
CA LYS A 104 -27.20 10.10 6.50
C LYS A 104 -27.49 11.16 5.45
N VAL A 105 -26.45 11.84 4.94
CA VAL A 105 -26.60 12.80 3.83
C VAL A 105 -26.99 12.09 2.54
N PHE A 106 -26.42 10.93 2.26
CA PHE A 106 -26.75 10.14 1.08
C PHE A 106 -28.22 9.65 1.11
N ASP A 107 -28.66 9.15 2.26
CA ASP A 107 -29.99 8.57 2.45
C ASP A 107 -31.10 9.62 2.40
N SER A 108 -30.81 10.89 2.76
CA SER A 108 -31.79 11.98 2.74
C SER A 108 -32.22 12.41 1.33
N LEU A 109 -31.47 12.04 0.29
CA LEU A 109 -31.83 12.32 -1.10
C LEU A 109 -32.71 11.19 -1.66
N SER A 110 -33.87 11.55 -2.21
CA SER A 110 -34.77 10.59 -2.88
C SER A 110 -34.19 10.04 -4.18
N PHE A 111 -33.53 10.90 -4.97
CA PHE A 111 -32.87 10.54 -6.22
C PHE A 111 -31.35 10.53 -6.07
N LYS A 112 -30.74 9.39 -6.39
CA LYS A 112 -29.30 9.13 -6.27
C LYS A 112 -28.76 8.77 -7.65
N ASP A 113 -28.00 9.68 -8.25
CA ASP A 113 -27.34 9.46 -9.55
C ASP A 113 -25.99 8.75 -9.38
N PRO A 114 -25.34 8.26 -10.46
CA PRO A 114 -24.08 7.56 -10.36
C PRO A 114 -22.95 8.40 -9.73
N PHE A 115 -23.05 9.73 -9.83
CA PHE A 115 -22.09 10.64 -9.20
C PHE A 115 -22.19 10.59 -7.68
N LEU A 116 -23.40 10.65 -7.13
CA LEU A 116 -23.63 10.57 -5.68
C LEU A 116 -23.26 9.17 -5.12
N TRP A 117 -23.57 8.10 -5.86
CA TRP A 117 -23.11 6.75 -5.53
C TRP A 117 -21.58 6.66 -5.46
N ASN A 118 -20.88 7.22 -6.46
CA ASN A 118 -19.42 7.27 -6.45
C ASN A 118 -18.89 8.08 -5.25
N SER A 119 -19.56 9.17 -4.87
CA SER A 119 -19.16 9.97 -3.71
C SER A 119 -19.28 9.21 -2.38
N ILE A 120 -20.35 8.45 -2.16
CA ILE A 120 -20.51 7.67 -0.93
C ILE A 120 -19.58 6.45 -0.90
N ILE A 121 -19.38 5.77 -2.04
CA ILE A 121 -18.41 4.67 -2.16
C ILE A 121 -16.99 5.19 -1.86
N LYS A 122 -16.62 6.35 -2.44
CA LYS A 122 -15.33 7.01 -2.18
C LYS A 122 -15.15 7.37 -0.71
N ALA A 123 -16.20 7.87 -0.07
CA ALA A 123 -16.18 8.25 1.34
C ALA A 123 -15.82 7.06 2.23
N TYR A 124 -16.45 5.90 2.01
CA TYR A 124 -16.11 4.68 2.75
C TYR A 124 -14.71 4.15 2.41
N PHE A 125 -14.36 4.09 1.13
CA PHE A 125 -13.04 3.64 0.66
C PHE A 125 -11.88 4.46 1.27
N SER A 126 -11.97 5.80 1.20
CA SER A 126 -10.93 6.71 1.72
C SER A 126 -10.81 6.68 3.25
N ASN A 127 -11.76 6.05 3.93
CA ASN A 127 -11.78 5.84 5.37
C ASN A 127 -11.32 4.43 5.79
N GLY A 128 -10.88 3.59 4.85
CA GLY A 128 -10.47 2.20 5.14
C GLY A 128 -11.64 1.24 5.36
N ASN A 129 -12.88 1.69 5.19
CA ASN A 129 -14.08 0.87 5.36
C ASN A 129 -14.44 0.20 4.03
N TYR A 130 -13.57 -0.71 3.59
CA TYR A 130 -13.64 -1.37 2.28
C TYR A 130 -14.88 -2.25 2.11
N VAL A 131 -15.32 -2.94 3.18
CA VAL A 131 -16.50 -3.82 3.17
C VAL A 131 -17.75 -3.03 2.78
N GLN A 132 -18.00 -1.90 3.45
CA GLN A 132 -19.16 -1.05 3.15
C GLN A 132 -19.07 -0.42 1.75
N ALA A 133 -17.87 -0.11 1.26
CA ALA A 133 -17.69 0.39 -0.11
C ALA A 133 -18.14 -0.66 -1.15
N VAL A 134 -17.79 -1.94 -0.93
CA VAL A 134 -18.20 -3.08 -1.77
C VAL A 134 -19.71 -3.35 -1.65
N GLU A 135 -20.28 -3.25 -0.45
CA GLU A 135 -21.73 -3.37 -0.24
C GLU A 135 -22.53 -2.28 -0.97
N LEU A 136 -22.07 -1.03 -0.90
CA LEU A 136 -22.70 0.10 -1.61
C LEU A 136 -22.64 -0.10 -3.13
N PHE A 137 -21.50 -0.55 -3.66
CA PHE A 137 -21.40 -0.94 -5.06
C PHE A 137 -22.39 -2.04 -5.42
N SER A 138 -22.51 -3.07 -4.58
CA SER A 138 -23.44 -4.17 -4.82
C SER A 138 -24.91 -3.71 -4.81
N LYS A 139 -25.25 -2.68 -4.03
CA LYS A 139 -26.59 -2.07 -3.98
C LYS A 139 -26.89 -1.19 -5.20
N MET A 140 -25.87 -0.56 -5.80
CA MET A 140 -26.04 0.45 -6.84
C MET A 140 -26.92 -0.01 -8.04
N PRO A 141 -26.73 -1.23 -8.62
CA PRO A 141 -27.59 -1.74 -9.69
C PRO A 141 -29.05 -1.96 -9.30
N PHE A 142 -29.33 -2.35 -8.05
CA PHE A 142 -30.71 -2.55 -7.56
C PHE A 142 -31.50 -1.25 -7.50
N PHE A 143 -30.80 -0.10 -7.40
CA PHE A 143 -31.40 1.24 -7.49
C PHE A 143 -31.33 1.81 -8.91
N GLY A 144 -31.18 0.96 -9.95
CA GLY A 144 -31.20 1.35 -11.36
C GLY A 144 -29.97 2.14 -11.81
N ASN A 145 -28.87 2.10 -11.07
CA ASN A 145 -27.64 2.80 -11.40
C ASN A 145 -26.55 1.81 -11.82
N LEU A 146 -25.92 2.02 -12.97
CA LEU A 146 -24.79 1.20 -13.42
C LEU A 146 -23.45 1.82 -12.98
N PRO A 147 -22.46 0.99 -12.60
CA PRO A 147 -21.12 1.50 -12.33
C PRO A 147 -20.51 2.07 -13.61
N ASN A 148 -19.63 3.04 -13.42
CA ASN A 148 -18.90 3.68 -14.51
C ASN A 148 -17.39 3.60 -14.27
N GLN A 149 -16.62 4.19 -15.18
CA GLN A 149 -15.16 4.22 -15.12
C GLN A 149 -14.56 4.83 -13.83
N PHE A 150 -15.34 5.60 -13.06
CA PHE A 150 -14.91 6.14 -11.77
C PHE A 150 -15.27 5.21 -10.60
N THR A 151 -16.33 4.40 -10.74
CA THR A 151 -16.75 3.43 -9.73
C THR A 151 -15.76 2.27 -9.61
N ILE A 152 -15.37 1.70 -10.77
CA ILE A 152 -14.60 0.46 -10.84
C ILE A 152 -13.26 0.54 -10.07
N PRO A 153 -12.41 1.57 -10.26
CA PRO A 153 -11.12 1.60 -9.57
C PRO A 153 -11.23 1.59 -8.03
N MET A 154 -12.25 2.24 -7.46
CA MET A 154 -12.45 2.26 -6.01
C MET A 154 -12.89 0.91 -5.46
N VAL A 155 -13.82 0.24 -6.16
CA VAL A 155 -14.36 -1.06 -5.75
C VAL A 155 -13.33 -2.16 -5.91
N VAL A 156 -12.62 -2.16 -7.04
CA VAL A 156 -11.57 -3.14 -7.33
C VAL A 156 -10.40 -2.97 -6.36
N SER A 157 -10.01 -1.73 -6.04
CA SER A 157 -9.04 -1.48 -4.97
C SER A 157 -9.54 -1.98 -3.61
N ALA A 158 -10.81 -1.78 -3.27
CA ALA A 158 -11.39 -2.33 -2.04
C ALA A 158 -11.34 -3.86 -2.00
N CYS A 159 -11.55 -4.54 -3.14
CA CYS A 159 -11.40 -5.99 -3.25
C CYS A 159 -9.95 -6.42 -3.01
N ALA A 160 -8.99 -5.67 -3.54
CA ALA A 160 -7.56 -5.90 -3.36
C ALA A 160 -7.16 -5.81 -1.88
N GLU A 161 -7.58 -4.76 -1.17
CA GLU A 161 -7.31 -4.57 0.26
C GLU A 161 -7.96 -5.64 1.14
N LEU A 162 -9.08 -6.23 0.69
CA LEU A 162 -9.80 -7.29 1.41
C LEU A 162 -9.41 -8.71 0.96
N GLY A 163 -8.53 -8.86 -0.04
CA GLY A 163 -8.20 -10.17 -0.63
C GLY A 163 -9.39 -10.90 -1.28
N LEU A 164 -10.40 -10.17 -1.75
CA LEU A 164 -11.64 -10.75 -2.31
C LEU A 164 -11.48 -11.10 -3.81
N LEU A 165 -10.59 -12.03 -4.13
CA LEU A 165 -10.27 -12.41 -5.52
C LEU A 165 -11.52 -12.79 -6.34
N CYS A 166 -12.33 -13.72 -5.83
CA CYS A 166 -13.53 -14.19 -6.55
C CYS A 166 -14.52 -13.06 -6.83
N PHE A 167 -14.71 -12.13 -5.89
CA PHE A 167 -15.58 -10.98 -6.09
C PHE A 167 -14.96 -9.99 -7.09
N GLY A 168 -13.64 -9.75 -7.01
CA GLY A 168 -12.90 -8.95 -7.98
C GLY A 168 -13.04 -9.47 -9.41
N MET A 169 -12.99 -10.79 -9.61
CA MET A 169 -13.23 -11.43 -10.92
C MET A 169 -14.65 -11.19 -11.43
N ASN A 170 -15.66 -11.23 -10.55
CA ASN A 170 -17.04 -10.90 -10.92
C ASN A 170 -17.19 -9.43 -11.33
N VAL A 171 -16.52 -8.51 -10.61
CA VAL A 171 -16.47 -7.09 -10.97
C VAL A 171 -15.75 -6.89 -12.30
N HIS A 172 -14.69 -7.65 -12.56
CA HIS A 172 -13.97 -7.64 -13.84
C HIS A 172 -14.90 -8.04 -14.99
N ALA A 173 -15.54 -9.20 -14.90
CA ALA A 173 -16.50 -9.65 -15.91
C ALA A 173 -17.64 -8.63 -16.13
N PHE A 174 -18.12 -8.00 -15.06
CA PHE A 174 -19.16 -6.98 -15.16
C PHE A 174 -18.66 -5.70 -15.86
N ALA A 175 -17.46 -5.23 -15.54
CA ALA A 175 -16.84 -4.08 -16.20
C ALA A 175 -16.59 -4.33 -17.70
N SER A 176 -16.21 -5.56 -18.07
CA SER A 176 -16.01 -5.97 -19.47
C SER A 176 -17.33 -5.98 -20.24
N LYS A 177 -18.41 -6.51 -19.65
CA LYS A 177 -19.77 -6.47 -20.24
C LYS A 177 -20.28 -5.04 -20.47
N LEU A 178 -19.86 -4.09 -19.64
CA LEU A 178 -20.20 -2.67 -19.76
C LEU A 178 -19.22 -1.88 -20.64
N ASN A 179 -18.23 -2.54 -21.25
CA ASN A 179 -17.18 -1.93 -22.08
C ASN A 179 -16.44 -0.77 -21.38
N LEU A 180 -16.21 -0.87 -20.07
CA LEU A 180 -15.58 0.20 -19.27
C LEU A 180 -14.06 0.31 -19.46
N PHE A 181 -13.44 -0.64 -20.15
CA PHE A 181 -12.01 -0.65 -20.48
C PHE A 181 -11.66 0.27 -21.65
N CYS A 182 -12.62 0.54 -22.54
CA CYS A 182 -12.37 1.25 -23.78
C CYS A 182 -11.90 2.69 -23.52
N GLY A 183 -10.63 2.97 -23.84
CA GLY A 183 -10.02 4.29 -23.67
C GLY A 183 -9.76 4.69 -22.22
N ASN A 184 -9.81 3.77 -21.26
CA ASN A 184 -9.59 4.05 -19.84
C ASN A 184 -8.52 3.15 -19.23
N SER A 185 -7.27 3.61 -19.28
CA SER A 185 -6.10 2.95 -18.67
C SER A 185 -6.26 2.75 -17.17
N ALA A 186 -6.92 3.67 -16.47
CA ALA A 186 -7.07 3.62 -15.02
C ALA A 186 -7.95 2.45 -14.55
N VAL A 187 -8.97 2.07 -15.34
CA VAL A 187 -9.77 0.87 -15.06
C VAL A 187 -8.89 -0.38 -15.16
N GLY A 188 -8.15 -0.54 -16.26
CA GLY A 188 -7.21 -1.66 -16.43
C GLY A 188 -6.16 -1.72 -15.32
N ALA A 189 -5.51 -0.58 -15.03
CA ALA A 189 -4.51 -0.48 -13.97
C ALA A 189 -5.05 -0.88 -12.58
N SER A 190 -6.32 -0.57 -12.30
CA SER A 190 -6.95 -0.98 -11.03
C SER A 190 -7.13 -2.51 -10.93
N PHE A 191 -7.43 -3.18 -12.04
CA PHE A 191 -7.49 -4.65 -12.07
C PHE A 191 -6.11 -5.29 -11.98
N VAL A 192 -5.09 -4.74 -12.67
CA VAL A 192 -3.69 -5.16 -12.50
C VAL A 192 -3.29 -5.10 -11.03
N TYR A 193 -3.63 -4.00 -10.35
CA TYR A 193 -3.41 -3.85 -8.91
C TYR A 193 -4.13 -4.95 -8.10
N MET A 194 -5.41 -5.20 -8.35
CA MET A 194 -6.20 -6.17 -7.61
C MET A 194 -5.70 -7.61 -7.77
N TYR A 195 -5.45 -8.04 -9.00
CA TYR A 195 -4.90 -9.38 -9.25
C TYR A 195 -3.52 -9.54 -8.61
N SER A 196 -2.64 -8.55 -8.74
CA SER A 196 -1.33 -8.56 -8.09
C SER A 196 -1.43 -8.65 -6.57
N LYS A 197 -2.34 -7.89 -5.95
CA LYS A 197 -2.57 -7.91 -4.50
C LYS A 197 -3.18 -9.20 -4.00
N CYS A 198 -3.96 -9.89 -4.83
CA CYS A 198 -4.56 -11.17 -4.50
C CYS A 198 -3.61 -12.37 -4.74
N GLY A 199 -2.35 -12.12 -5.11
CA GLY A 199 -1.36 -13.19 -5.28
C GLY A 199 -1.38 -13.89 -6.65
N VAL A 200 -2.13 -13.36 -7.62
CA VAL A 200 -2.29 -13.95 -8.96
C VAL A 200 -1.72 -13.01 -10.01
N VAL A 201 -0.40 -12.85 -10.01
CA VAL A 201 0.31 -11.89 -10.85
C VAL A 201 0.28 -12.25 -12.34
N ASP A 202 0.14 -13.53 -12.69
CA ASP A 202 -0.05 -13.97 -14.08
C ASP A 202 -1.32 -13.35 -14.70
N ASP A 203 -2.45 -13.40 -13.98
CA ASP A 203 -3.70 -12.75 -14.40
C ASP A 203 -3.53 -11.22 -14.46
N ALA A 204 -2.75 -10.64 -13.55
CA ALA A 204 -2.42 -9.22 -13.59
C ALA A 204 -1.65 -8.84 -14.87
N SER A 205 -0.71 -9.69 -15.31
CA SER A 205 0.04 -9.49 -16.55
C SER A 205 -0.87 -9.59 -17.77
N LEU A 206 -1.80 -10.56 -17.81
CA LEU A 206 -2.77 -10.69 -18.91
C LEU A 206 -3.64 -9.43 -19.04
N VAL A 207 -4.17 -8.93 -17.92
CA VAL A 207 -4.95 -7.68 -17.92
C VAL A 207 -4.09 -6.50 -18.37
N PHE A 208 -2.83 -6.44 -17.93
CA PHE A 208 -1.91 -5.39 -18.34
C PHE A 208 -1.70 -5.40 -19.86
N ASP A 209 -1.53 -6.58 -20.46
CA ASP A 209 -1.34 -6.74 -21.90
C ASP A 209 -2.55 -6.26 -22.71
N GLU A 210 -3.76 -6.48 -22.22
CA GLU A 210 -5.02 -6.00 -22.82
C GLU A 210 -5.20 -4.48 -22.79
N ILE A 211 -4.45 -3.74 -21.95
CA ILE A 211 -4.50 -2.27 -21.92
C ILE A 211 -3.88 -1.72 -23.22
N ALA A 212 -4.73 -1.15 -24.08
CA ALA A 212 -4.32 -0.61 -25.38
C ALA A 212 -3.32 0.55 -25.28
N MET A 213 -3.54 1.47 -24.32
CA MET A 213 -2.62 2.58 -24.02
C MET A 213 -2.23 2.53 -22.55
N LYS A 214 -1.02 2.05 -22.27
CA LYS A 214 -0.48 1.87 -20.92
C LYS A 214 0.09 3.19 -20.44
N ASP A 215 -0.59 3.84 -19.50
CA ASP A 215 -0.09 5.03 -18.83
C ASP A 215 0.88 4.67 -17.69
N VAL A 216 1.46 5.70 -17.05
CA VAL A 216 2.38 5.52 -15.90
C VAL A 216 1.73 4.71 -14.78
N VAL A 217 0.40 4.82 -14.59
CA VAL A 217 -0.31 4.13 -13.50
C VAL A 217 -0.35 2.63 -13.78
N ALA A 218 -0.69 2.22 -15.01
CA ALA A 218 -0.67 0.82 -15.43
C ALA A 218 0.73 0.21 -15.32
N TRP A 219 1.76 0.90 -15.81
CA TRP A 219 3.15 0.46 -15.69
C TRP A 219 3.60 0.33 -14.23
N THR A 220 3.26 1.31 -13.40
CA THR A 220 3.60 1.28 -11.97
C THR A 220 2.89 0.12 -11.27
N ALA A 221 1.62 -0.14 -11.60
CA ALA A 221 0.85 -1.24 -11.03
C ALA A 221 1.51 -2.60 -11.30
N ILE A 222 1.92 -2.87 -12.54
CA ILE A 222 2.54 -4.16 -12.89
C ILE A 222 3.96 -4.29 -12.32
N VAL A 223 4.77 -3.22 -12.34
CA VAL A 223 6.13 -3.21 -11.76
C VAL A 223 6.09 -3.52 -10.27
N ILE A 224 5.18 -2.88 -9.52
CA ILE A 224 5.00 -3.14 -8.09
C ILE A 224 4.38 -4.52 -7.86
N GLY A 225 3.44 -4.92 -8.72
CA GLY A 225 2.77 -6.21 -8.66
C GLY A 225 3.75 -7.38 -8.71
N TYR A 226 4.67 -7.37 -9.67
CA TYR A 226 5.75 -8.35 -9.77
C TYR A 226 6.65 -8.39 -8.53
N VAL A 227 7.07 -7.23 -8.01
CA VAL A 227 7.91 -7.16 -6.80
C VAL A 227 7.20 -7.75 -5.58
N GLN A 228 5.91 -7.47 -5.41
CA GLN A 228 5.12 -7.97 -4.28
C GLN A 228 4.89 -9.49 -4.35
N ASN A 229 4.92 -10.07 -5.55
CA ASN A 229 4.78 -11.50 -5.77
C ASN A 229 6.12 -12.24 -5.90
N GLY A 230 7.24 -11.59 -5.54
CA GLY A 230 8.57 -12.20 -5.55
C GLY A 230 9.25 -12.26 -6.92
N GLU A 231 8.59 -11.83 -7.98
CA GLU A 231 9.09 -11.83 -9.37
C GLU A 231 9.88 -10.56 -9.70
N SER A 232 10.97 -10.34 -8.96
CA SER A 232 11.75 -9.10 -9.10
C SER A 232 12.41 -8.96 -10.48
N ASP A 233 12.74 -10.07 -11.15
CA ASP A 233 13.29 -10.05 -12.52
C ASP A 233 12.28 -9.53 -13.54
N SER A 234 11.04 -10.04 -13.51
CA SER A 234 9.92 -9.59 -14.35
C SER A 234 9.63 -8.10 -14.14
N SER A 235 9.71 -7.63 -12.89
CA SER A 235 9.58 -6.20 -12.57
C SER A 235 10.63 -5.33 -13.27
N LEU A 236 11.91 -5.72 -13.23
CA LEU A 236 12.98 -4.98 -13.91
C LEU A 236 12.84 -5.04 -15.43
N GLN A 237 12.36 -6.16 -15.98
CA GLN A 237 12.06 -6.26 -17.41
C GLN A 237 10.95 -5.29 -17.82
N CYS A 238 9.85 -5.23 -17.05
CA CYS A 238 8.78 -4.26 -17.28
C CYS A 238 9.27 -2.82 -17.19
N LEU A 239 10.15 -2.50 -16.23
CA LEU A 239 10.70 -1.17 -16.09
C LEU A 239 11.60 -0.77 -17.28
N ARG A 240 12.40 -1.70 -17.79
CA ARG A 240 13.19 -1.51 -19.02
C ARG A 240 12.29 -1.31 -20.23
N GLU A 241 11.20 -2.07 -20.33
CA GLU A 241 10.24 -1.94 -21.41
C GLU A 241 9.47 -0.62 -21.36
N MET A 242 9.03 -0.18 -20.17
CA MET A 242 8.44 1.13 -19.93
C MET A 242 9.37 2.24 -20.42
N HIS A 243 10.67 2.13 -20.15
CA HIS A 243 11.65 3.12 -20.61
C HIS A 243 11.89 3.07 -22.13
N ARG A 244 11.79 1.88 -22.74
CA ARG A 244 12.03 1.66 -24.18
C ARG A 244 10.87 2.14 -25.05
N VAL A 245 9.63 1.84 -24.63
CA VAL A 245 8.41 2.11 -25.40
C VAL A 245 7.73 3.41 -24.96
N GLY A 246 7.89 3.80 -23.69
CA GLY A 246 7.24 4.97 -23.13
C GLY A 246 7.69 6.29 -23.76
N GLY A 247 6.73 7.17 -24.01
CA GLY A 247 6.98 8.54 -24.41
C GLY A 247 7.44 9.40 -23.24
N TYR A 248 7.37 10.72 -23.41
CA TYR A 248 7.73 11.66 -22.34
C TYR A 248 6.79 11.53 -21.13
N ASP A 249 5.50 11.31 -21.38
CA ASP A 249 4.46 11.26 -20.35
C ASP A 249 4.42 9.91 -19.64
N GLU A 250 4.96 8.84 -20.24
CA GLU A 250 5.01 7.48 -19.68
C GLU A 250 6.33 7.15 -18.96
N ARG A 251 7.13 8.15 -18.58
CA ARG A 251 8.38 7.92 -17.85
C ARG A 251 8.15 7.38 -16.43
N PRO A 252 9.05 6.53 -15.90
CA PRO A 252 8.98 6.07 -14.52
C PRO A 252 8.86 7.23 -13.53
N ASN A 253 7.85 7.20 -12.67
CA ASN A 253 7.69 8.17 -11.60
C ASN A 253 8.40 7.69 -10.32
N PHE A 254 8.32 8.45 -9.23
CA PHE A 254 8.98 8.10 -7.97
C PHE A 254 8.52 6.74 -7.40
N ARG A 255 7.25 6.33 -7.59
CA ARG A 255 6.74 5.02 -7.15
C ARG A 255 7.21 3.88 -8.05
N THR A 256 7.28 4.12 -9.37
CA THR A 256 7.82 3.13 -10.30
C THR A 256 9.29 2.85 -9.99
N LEU A 257 10.07 3.90 -9.72
CA LEU A 257 11.48 3.78 -9.35
C LEU A 257 11.69 3.11 -8.00
N GLU A 258 10.85 3.40 -7.01
CA GLU A 258 10.84 2.69 -5.72
C GLU A 258 10.70 1.17 -5.93
N GLY A 259 9.72 0.75 -6.74
CA GLY A 259 9.56 -0.67 -7.11
C GLY A 259 10.81 -1.24 -7.80
N GLY A 260 11.40 -0.49 -8.74
CA GLY A 260 12.64 -0.89 -9.41
C GLY A 260 13.83 -1.04 -8.45
N PHE A 261 14.01 -0.11 -7.51
CA PHE A 261 15.06 -0.21 -6.49
C PHE A 261 14.84 -1.39 -5.55
N GLN A 262 13.59 -1.64 -5.17
CA GLN A 262 13.22 -2.81 -4.38
C GLN A 262 13.55 -4.11 -5.13
N ALA A 263 13.23 -4.19 -6.43
CA ALA A 263 13.57 -5.33 -7.28
C ALA A 263 15.09 -5.55 -7.37
N CYS A 264 15.87 -4.49 -7.62
CA CYS A 264 17.33 -4.57 -7.62
C CYS A 264 17.89 -5.06 -6.27
N GLY A 265 17.33 -4.57 -5.16
CA GLY A 265 17.73 -5.00 -3.83
C GLY A 265 17.39 -6.46 -3.55
N ASN A 266 16.23 -6.94 -3.99
CA ASN A 266 15.81 -8.34 -3.83
C ASN A 266 16.72 -9.30 -4.61
N LEU A 267 17.12 -8.92 -5.82
CA LEU A 267 18.02 -9.72 -6.68
C LEU A 267 19.50 -9.53 -6.36
N SER A 268 19.84 -8.62 -5.44
CA SER A 268 21.22 -8.15 -5.24
C SER A 268 21.89 -7.64 -6.54
N ALA A 269 21.09 -7.08 -7.47
CA ALA A 269 21.52 -6.61 -8.78
C ALA A 269 22.14 -5.20 -8.69
N LEU A 270 23.34 -5.10 -8.12
CA LEU A 270 24.02 -3.84 -7.85
C LEU A 270 24.25 -2.97 -9.10
N THR A 271 24.58 -3.59 -10.23
CA THR A 271 24.82 -2.89 -11.50
C THR A 271 23.54 -2.22 -12.01
N ASP A 272 22.42 -2.95 -12.03
CA ASP A 272 21.11 -2.41 -12.41
C ASP A 272 20.66 -1.32 -11.44
N GLY A 273 20.88 -1.53 -10.14
CA GLY A 273 20.62 -0.53 -9.10
C GLY A 273 21.38 0.78 -9.33
N ARG A 274 22.67 0.72 -9.70
CA ARG A 274 23.47 1.90 -10.04
C ARG A 274 22.98 2.58 -11.32
N CYS A 275 22.62 1.82 -12.34
CA CYS A 275 22.02 2.38 -13.56
C CYS A 275 20.71 3.11 -13.25
N LEU A 276 19.85 2.51 -12.44
CA LEU A 276 18.57 3.09 -12.04
C LEU A 276 18.75 4.34 -11.17
N HIS A 277 19.72 4.33 -10.26
CA HIS A 277 20.08 5.50 -9.45
C HIS A 277 20.60 6.64 -10.34
N GLY A 278 21.46 6.35 -11.31
CA GLY A 278 21.92 7.31 -12.31
C GLY A 278 20.77 7.90 -13.15
N PHE A 279 19.78 7.07 -13.51
CA PHE A 279 18.57 7.54 -14.18
C PHE A 279 17.73 8.47 -13.28
N ALA A 280 17.54 8.12 -12.00
CA ALA A 280 16.81 8.94 -11.04
C ALA A 280 17.46 10.31 -10.82
N LEU A 281 18.80 10.36 -10.76
CA LEU A 281 19.61 11.59 -10.69
C LEU A 281 19.39 12.47 -11.92
N LYS A 282 19.55 11.91 -13.12
CA LYS A 282 19.37 12.65 -14.40
C LYS A 282 17.95 13.15 -14.60
N SER A 283 16.96 12.46 -14.04
CA SER A 283 15.55 12.82 -14.15
C SER A 283 15.10 13.81 -13.05
N GLY A 284 15.95 14.12 -12.07
CA GLY A 284 15.62 15.02 -10.95
C GLY A 284 14.69 14.43 -9.88
N ILE A 285 14.25 13.18 -10.05
CA ILE A 285 13.29 12.50 -9.16
C ILE A 285 13.95 12.07 -7.84
N VAL A 286 15.29 11.96 -7.82
CA VAL A 286 16.09 11.58 -6.63
C VAL A 286 15.86 12.47 -5.40
N SER A 287 15.36 13.69 -5.60
CA SER A 287 15.04 14.63 -4.52
C SER A 287 13.85 14.18 -3.64
N SER A 288 13.04 13.23 -4.11
CA SER A 288 11.95 12.65 -3.33
C SER A 288 12.48 11.78 -2.19
N HIS A 289 12.04 12.03 -0.96
CA HIS A 289 12.39 11.24 0.23
C HIS A 289 12.15 9.73 0.03
N ILE A 290 11.07 9.38 -0.67
CA ILE A 290 10.72 7.98 -0.99
C ILE A 290 11.84 7.34 -1.81
N VAL A 291 12.34 8.05 -2.83
CA VAL A 291 13.41 7.56 -3.70
C VAL A 291 14.74 7.49 -2.96
N GLN A 292 15.08 8.51 -2.15
CA GLN A 292 16.31 8.48 -1.35
C GLN A 292 16.35 7.27 -0.40
N SER A 293 15.23 6.99 0.26
CA SER A 293 15.08 5.83 1.15
C SER A 293 15.17 4.51 0.38
N ALA A 294 14.55 4.43 -0.80
CA ALA A 294 14.60 3.25 -1.66
C ALA A 294 16.01 2.97 -2.20
N VAL A 295 16.75 4.01 -2.60
CA VAL A 295 18.15 3.90 -3.05
C VAL A 295 19.05 3.39 -1.92
N LEU A 296 18.93 3.97 -0.71
CA LEU A 296 19.67 3.50 0.46
C LEU A 296 19.37 2.04 0.77
N SER A 297 18.08 1.66 0.76
CA SER A 297 17.66 0.27 1.00
C SER A 297 18.22 -0.68 -0.06
N MET A 298 18.20 -0.28 -1.33
CA MET A 298 18.75 -1.06 -2.44
C MET A 298 20.25 -1.30 -2.26
N TYR A 299 21.06 -0.26 -2.03
CA TYR A 299 22.50 -0.43 -1.82
C TYR A 299 22.81 -1.26 -0.57
N SER A 300 22.01 -1.08 0.49
CA SER A 300 22.13 -1.86 1.73
C SER A 300 21.88 -3.35 1.47
N LYS A 301 20.81 -3.70 0.73
CA LYS A 301 20.50 -5.09 0.36
C LYS A 301 21.56 -5.70 -0.55
N CYS A 302 22.05 -4.94 -1.52
CA CYS A 302 23.14 -5.31 -2.42
C CYS A 302 24.51 -5.42 -1.73
N GLY A 303 24.64 -4.98 -0.47
CA GLY A 303 25.88 -5.07 0.31
C GLY A 303 26.97 -4.06 -0.08
N SER A 304 26.65 -3.02 -0.86
CA SER A 304 27.62 -1.97 -1.22
C SER A 304 27.69 -0.91 -0.11
N ILE A 305 28.60 -1.09 0.85
CA ILE A 305 28.76 -0.15 1.97
C ILE A 305 29.05 1.27 1.50
N GLU A 306 29.96 1.42 0.53
CA GLU A 306 30.42 2.74 0.12
C GLU A 306 29.30 3.54 -0.56
N ASP A 307 28.54 2.90 -1.46
CA ASP A 307 27.37 3.52 -2.08
C ASP A 307 26.27 3.79 -1.03
N ALA A 308 26.01 2.84 -0.12
CA ALA A 308 25.04 3.02 0.96
C ALA A 308 25.42 4.17 1.90
N ARG A 309 26.73 4.38 2.16
CA ARG A 309 27.25 5.49 2.97
C ARG A 309 27.01 6.83 2.29
N VAL A 310 27.29 6.92 0.99
CA VAL A 310 27.01 8.14 0.20
C VAL A 310 25.51 8.44 0.22
N SER A 311 24.67 7.46 -0.12
CA SER A 311 23.21 7.64 -0.12
C SER A 311 22.65 7.98 1.27
N PHE A 312 23.19 7.39 2.34
CA PHE A 312 22.80 7.72 3.71
C PHE A 312 23.12 9.19 4.05
N CYS A 313 24.26 9.72 3.57
CA CYS A 313 24.60 11.13 3.74
C CYS A 313 23.63 12.06 3.01
N GLU A 314 23.13 11.66 1.83
CA GLU A 314 22.19 12.43 1.01
C GLU A 314 20.76 12.50 1.58
N VAL A 315 20.37 11.54 2.44
CA VAL A 315 19.07 11.60 3.15
C VAL A 315 19.07 12.79 4.11
N VAL A 316 18.24 13.80 3.81
CA VAL A 316 18.17 15.06 4.58
C VAL A 316 17.64 14.81 5.98
N ASN A 317 16.51 14.12 6.09
CA ASN A 317 15.86 13.76 7.36
C ASN A 317 15.99 12.26 7.58
N LYS A 318 17.01 11.87 8.34
CA LYS A 318 17.28 10.46 8.65
C LYS A 318 16.28 9.96 9.68
N ASP A 319 15.30 9.21 9.20
CA ASP A 319 14.33 8.50 10.04
C ASP A 319 14.89 7.16 10.55
N LEU A 320 14.10 6.49 11.39
CA LEU A 320 14.41 5.17 11.95
C LEU A 320 14.75 4.15 10.86
N PHE A 321 14.04 4.18 9.73
CA PHE A 321 14.28 3.27 8.60
C PHE A 321 15.66 3.49 7.97
N SER A 322 16.05 4.75 7.76
CA SER A 322 17.35 5.12 7.20
C SER A 322 18.50 4.63 8.08
N TRP A 323 18.40 4.84 9.40
CA TRP A 323 19.40 4.36 10.36
C TRP A 323 19.46 2.83 10.40
N THR A 324 18.30 2.17 10.45
CA THR A 324 18.21 0.71 10.49
C THR A 324 18.80 0.07 9.24
N SER A 325 18.50 0.61 8.05
CA SER A 325 19.08 0.15 6.77
C SER A 325 20.60 0.25 6.78
N PHE A 326 21.15 1.36 7.28
CA PHE A 326 22.59 1.59 7.33
C PHE A 326 23.31 0.74 8.41
N ILE A 327 22.65 0.43 9.53
CA ILE A 327 23.15 -0.58 10.48
C ILE A 327 23.12 -1.96 9.81
N GLY A 328 22.04 -2.30 9.11
CA GLY A 328 21.83 -3.59 8.45
C GLY A 328 22.93 -3.95 7.44
N VAL A 329 23.40 -2.99 6.62
CA VAL A 329 24.48 -3.27 5.66
C VAL A 329 25.80 -3.64 6.34
N HIS A 330 26.14 -2.99 7.46
CA HIS A 330 27.34 -3.34 8.25
C HIS A 330 27.16 -4.66 8.99
N ALA A 331 25.94 -4.92 9.50
CA ALA A 331 25.62 -6.14 10.22
C ALA A 331 25.70 -7.38 9.33
N LYS A 332 25.25 -7.29 8.07
CA LYS A 332 25.34 -8.36 7.07
C LYS A 332 26.80 -8.80 6.81
N LEU A 333 27.73 -7.87 6.92
CA LEU A 333 29.17 -8.10 6.73
C LEU A 333 29.91 -8.42 8.04
N GLY A 334 29.22 -8.44 9.19
CA GLY A 334 29.83 -8.72 10.49
C GLY A 334 30.64 -7.57 11.07
N TYR A 335 30.47 -6.34 10.57
CA TYR A 335 31.16 -5.15 11.07
C TYR A 335 30.48 -4.58 12.31
N VAL A 336 30.56 -5.33 13.42
CA VAL A 336 29.85 -5.04 14.68
C VAL A 336 30.27 -3.70 15.28
N CYS A 337 31.57 -3.37 15.26
CA CYS A 337 32.06 -2.13 15.85
C CYS A 337 31.40 -0.91 15.20
N GLU A 338 31.30 -0.93 13.87
CA GLU A 338 30.66 0.06 13.03
C GLU A 338 29.15 0.11 13.30
N CYS A 339 28.50 -1.05 13.42
CA CYS A 339 27.08 -1.12 13.80
C CYS A 339 26.80 -0.37 15.10
N PHE A 340 27.64 -0.56 16.14
CA PHE A 340 27.51 0.15 17.41
C PHE A 340 27.76 1.65 17.30
N GLN A 341 28.78 2.05 16.54
CA GLN A 341 29.04 3.47 16.31
C GLN A 341 27.84 4.16 15.64
N ILE A 342 27.23 3.50 14.65
CA ILE A 342 26.04 4.01 13.96
C ILE A 342 24.84 4.03 14.93
N PHE A 343 24.64 2.98 15.73
CA PHE A 343 23.59 2.90 16.74
C PHE A 343 23.68 3.99 17.81
N LEU A 344 24.89 4.35 18.25
CA LEU A 344 25.10 5.44 19.20
C LEU A 344 24.83 6.80 18.54
N LYS A 345 25.24 6.99 17.27
CA LYS A 345 24.92 8.20 16.50
C LYS A 345 23.42 8.37 16.29
N MET A 346 22.70 7.29 16.00
CA MET A 346 21.25 7.27 15.85
C MET A 346 20.56 7.83 17.11
N GLN A 347 20.92 7.31 18.29
CA GLN A 347 20.38 7.80 19.57
C GLN A 347 20.77 9.25 19.86
N ALA A 348 22.00 9.65 19.54
CA ALA A 348 22.45 11.04 19.70
C ALA A 348 21.66 12.02 18.82
N ASN A 349 21.09 11.56 17.70
CA ASN A 349 20.20 12.34 16.84
C ASN A 349 18.73 12.30 17.29
N GLY A 350 18.43 11.75 18.47
CA GLY A 350 17.08 11.67 19.02
C GLY A 350 16.20 10.60 18.37
N VAL A 351 16.79 9.69 17.57
CA VAL A 351 16.07 8.56 16.97
C VAL A 351 16.27 7.33 17.84
N TYR A 352 15.17 6.77 18.36
CA TYR A 352 15.22 5.60 19.24
C TYR A 352 15.04 4.31 18.44
N PRO A 353 15.82 3.26 18.76
CA PRO A 353 15.77 1.97 18.06
C PRO A 353 14.47 1.22 18.37
N ASP A 354 13.93 0.57 17.34
CA ASP A 354 12.86 -0.42 17.45
C ASP A 354 13.44 -1.85 17.44
N GLY A 355 12.57 -2.86 17.49
CA GLY A 355 12.98 -4.26 17.43
C GLY A 355 13.77 -4.62 16.17
N MET A 356 13.48 -3.97 15.05
CA MET A 356 14.19 -4.19 13.78
C MET A 356 15.63 -3.68 13.83
N ALA A 357 15.87 -2.49 14.39
CA ALA A 357 17.22 -1.96 14.59
C ALA A 357 18.04 -2.83 15.56
N ILE A 358 17.42 -3.31 16.64
CA ILE A 358 18.05 -4.23 17.60
C ILE A 358 18.35 -5.59 16.96
N SER A 359 17.44 -6.13 16.16
CA SER A 359 17.64 -7.35 15.36
C SER A 359 18.85 -7.22 14.41
N CYS A 360 19.01 -6.07 13.75
CA CYS A 360 20.18 -5.82 12.91
C CYS A 360 21.48 -5.89 13.72
N LEU A 361 21.52 -5.30 14.92
CA LEU A 361 22.70 -5.38 15.81
C LEU A 361 23.00 -6.82 16.24
N ILE A 362 21.97 -7.59 16.62
CA ILE A 362 22.10 -9.01 16.95
C ILE A 362 22.70 -9.79 15.77
N SER A 363 22.18 -9.55 14.56
CA SER A 363 22.69 -10.21 13.35
C SER A 363 24.16 -9.87 13.07
N GLY A 364 24.61 -8.64 13.40
CA GLY A 364 26.02 -8.27 13.35
C GLY A 364 26.88 -9.14 14.26
N PHE A 365 26.46 -9.35 15.51
CA PHE A 365 27.16 -10.25 16.43
C PHE A 365 27.18 -11.69 15.92
N ALA A 366 26.05 -12.17 15.44
CA ALA A 366 25.92 -13.51 14.86
C ALA A 366 26.87 -13.69 13.66
N ASN A 367 26.96 -12.70 12.78
CA ASN A 367 27.80 -12.75 11.57
C ASN A 367 29.30 -12.58 11.86
N SER A 368 29.66 -11.84 12.91
CA SER A 368 31.05 -11.66 13.33
C SER A 368 31.59 -12.76 14.25
N MET A 369 30.72 -13.68 14.72
CA MET A 369 31.04 -14.72 15.70
C MET A 369 31.63 -14.19 17.02
N LYS A 370 31.27 -12.96 17.41
CA LYS A 370 31.66 -12.34 18.68
C LYS A 370 30.76 -12.78 19.83
N ILE A 371 31.00 -14.00 20.33
CA ILE A 371 30.13 -14.69 21.30
C ILE A 371 29.98 -13.92 22.62
N LEU A 372 31.09 -13.43 23.18
CA LEU A 372 31.08 -12.78 24.50
C LEU A 372 30.34 -11.44 24.45
N GLU A 373 30.60 -10.64 23.42
CA GLU A 373 29.94 -9.36 23.22
C GLU A 373 28.46 -9.54 22.86
N GLY A 374 28.12 -10.58 22.08
CA GLY A 374 26.73 -10.95 21.81
C GLY A 374 25.96 -11.32 23.09
N LYS A 375 26.57 -12.08 24.01
CA LYS A 375 25.99 -12.36 25.34
C LYS A 375 25.83 -11.10 26.18
N ALA A 376 26.81 -10.20 26.16
CA ALA A 376 26.72 -8.92 26.85
C ALA A 376 25.57 -8.05 26.29
N PHE A 377 25.38 -8.08 24.97
CA PHE A 377 24.29 -7.36 24.30
C PHE A 377 22.92 -7.97 24.59
N HIS A 378 22.80 -9.30 24.69
CA HIS A 378 21.58 -9.94 25.19
C HIS A 378 21.22 -9.41 26.60
N GLY A 379 22.20 -9.23 27.49
CA GLY A 379 21.96 -8.58 28.78
C GLY A 379 21.50 -7.11 28.68
N PHE A 380 21.85 -6.39 27.62
CA PHE A 380 21.29 -5.06 27.34
C PHE A 380 19.82 -5.14 26.89
N ILE A 381 19.47 -6.11 26.04
CA ILE A 381 18.11 -6.35 25.53
C ILE A 381 17.14 -6.59 26.69
N LEU A 382 17.49 -7.49 27.62
CA LEU A 382 16.67 -7.79 28.81
C LEU A 382 16.50 -6.57 29.72
N ARG A 383 17.55 -5.79 29.95
CA ARG A 383 17.48 -4.58 30.80
C ARG A 383 16.63 -3.46 30.20
N ARG A 384 16.46 -3.45 28.88
CA ARG A 384 15.66 -2.47 28.15
C ARG A 384 14.28 -3.00 27.74
N ASN A 385 13.95 -4.24 28.12
CA ASN A 385 12.69 -4.91 27.80
C ASN A 385 12.41 -5.02 26.30
N PHE A 386 13.46 -5.19 25.48
CA PHE A 386 13.34 -5.41 24.04
C PHE A 386 13.00 -6.87 23.69
N ASP A 387 13.10 -7.79 24.66
CA ASP A 387 12.79 -9.21 24.54
C ASP A 387 11.30 -9.51 24.32
N VAL A 388 10.42 -8.54 24.61
CA VAL A 388 8.99 -8.61 24.28
C VAL A 388 8.75 -8.51 22.77
N ASP A 389 9.69 -7.91 22.03
CA ASP A 389 9.60 -7.79 20.58
C ASP A 389 9.94 -9.12 19.90
N ARG A 390 9.00 -9.61 19.09
CA ARG A 390 9.10 -10.92 18.41
C ARG A 390 10.30 -11.01 17.47
N ILE A 391 10.63 -9.91 16.78
CA ILE A 391 11.74 -9.87 15.82
C ILE A 391 13.06 -9.97 16.59
N VAL A 392 13.16 -9.31 17.74
CA VAL A 392 14.34 -9.37 18.62
C VAL A 392 14.52 -10.78 19.16
N TYR A 393 13.43 -11.39 19.63
CA TYR A 393 13.42 -12.75 20.15
C TYR A 393 13.90 -13.78 19.11
N SER A 394 13.33 -13.78 17.89
CA SER A 394 13.74 -14.70 16.82
C SER A 394 15.21 -14.48 16.42
N SER A 395 15.66 -13.23 16.40
CA SER A 395 17.05 -12.87 16.09
C SER A 395 18.03 -13.34 17.15
N LEU A 396 17.68 -13.26 18.44
CA LEU A 396 18.50 -13.79 19.54
C LEU A 396 18.66 -15.29 19.43
N MET A 397 17.58 -16.01 19.16
CA MET A 397 17.63 -17.46 18.97
C MET A 397 18.53 -17.82 17.78
N ALA A 398 18.35 -17.14 16.63
CA ALA A 398 19.21 -17.33 15.46
C ALA A 398 20.70 -17.05 15.76
N MET A 399 21.00 -16.02 16.56
CA MET A 399 22.38 -15.73 17.01
C MET A 399 22.97 -16.88 17.83
N TYR A 400 22.24 -17.41 18.82
CA TYR A 400 22.74 -18.51 19.64
C TYR A 400 22.88 -19.83 18.88
N CYS A 401 21.95 -20.14 17.98
CA CYS A 401 22.11 -21.24 17.03
C CYS A 401 23.38 -21.08 16.19
N LYS A 402 23.65 -19.86 15.68
CA LYS A 402 24.86 -19.58 14.90
C LYS A 402 26.15 -19.65 15.73
N PHE A 403 26.10 -19.32 17.02
CA PHE A 403 27.22 -19.51 17.95
C PHE A 403 27.44 -20.97 18.35
N GLY A 404 26.56 -21.90 17.98
CA GLY A 404 26.59 -23.30 18.42
C GLY A 404 26.21 -23.50 19.90
N LEU A 405 25.62 -22.49 20.53
CA LEU A 405 25.21 -22.51 21.93
C LEU A 405 23.74 -22.92 22.04
N LEU A 406 23.45 -24.17 21.66
CA LEU A 406 22.08 -24.66 21.55
C LEU A 406 21.32 -24.67 22.87
N ASP A 407 21.98 -24.91 24.00
CA ASP A 407 21.32 -24.85 25.33
C ASP A 407 20.67 -23.48 25.58
N LEU A 408 21.32 -22.39 25.14
CA LEU A 408 20.76 -21.04 25.29
C LEU A 408 19.66 -20.77 24.27
N ALA A 409 19.79 -21.30 23.06
CA ALA A 409 18.73 -21.22 22.05
C ALA A 409 17.47 -21.98 22.49
N GLU A 410 17.62 -23.18 23.06
CA GLU A 410 16.53 -23.99 23.64
C GLU A 410 15.84 -23.25 24.79
N ASN A 411 16.62 -22.68 25.71
CA ASN A 411 16.06 -21.91 26.82
C ASN A 411 15.23 -20.72 26.33
N ILE A 412 15.70 -20.00 25.31
CA ILE A 412 14.94 -18.92 24.70
C ILE A 412 13.66 -19.50 24.08
N PHE A 413 13.79 -20.54 23.24
CA PHE A 413 12.69 -21.22 22.56
C PHE A 413 11.58 -21.68 23.51
N PHE A 414 11.90 -22.35 24.61
CA PHE A 414 10.89 -22.88 25.54
C PHE A 414 10.30 -21.84 26.49
N VAL A 415 11.02 -20.74 26.76
CA VAL A 415 10.50 -19.65 27.61
C VAL A 415 9.57 -18.73 26.82
N GLY A 416 9.78 -18.58 25.51
CA GLY A 416 8.85 -17.85 24.64
C GLY A 416 7.54 -18.62 24.42
N HIS A 417 6.42 -17.89 24.35
CA HIS A 417 5.13 -18.48 23.98
C HIS A 417 5.16 -18.96 22.51
N ASN A 418 5.55 -20.23 22.32
CA ASN A 418 5.81 -20.91 21.06
C ASN A 418 4.58 -21.14 20.17
N GLN A 419 4.29 -20.23 19.24
CA GLN A 419 3.27 -20.47 18.20
C GLN A 419 3.71 -20.12 16.77
N GLU A 420 4.94 -19.64 16.57
CA GLU A 420 5.36 -19.13 15.26
C GLU A 420 6.27 -20.10 14.52
N LYS A 421 5.87 -20.44 13.30
CA LYS A 421 6.55 -21.35 12.36
C LYS A 421 8.05 -21.05 12.21
N ASP A 422 8.41 -19.77 12.13
CA ASP A 422 9.79 -19.33 11.93
C ASP A 422 10.72 -19.75 13.08
N CYS A 423 10.21 -19.75 14.32
CA CYS A 423 11.02 -20.13 15.46
C CYS A 423 11.30 -21.64 15.47
N TRP A 424 10.31 -22.45 15.11
CA TRP A 424 10.48 -23.91 14.94
C TRP A 424 11.50 -24.22 13.84
N ASN A 425 11.37 -23.58 12.67
CA ASN A 425 12.31 -23.74 11.56
C ASN A 425 13.75 -23.37 11.96
N LEU A 426 13.93 -22.23 12.65
CA LEU A 426 15.25 -21.79 13.11
C LEU A 426 15.92 -22.79 14.06
N MET A 427 15.14 -23.43 14.93
CA MET A 427 15.65 -24.41 15.88
C MET A 427 15.96 -25.76 15.21
N VAL A 428 15.15 -26.19 14.24
CA VAL A 428 15.43 -27.34 13.38
C VAL A 428 16.77 -27.16 12.64
N VAL A 429 16.96 -26.02 11.96
CA VAL A 429 18.22 -25.68 11.28
C VAL A 429 19.40 -25.58 12.27
N GLY A 430 19.13 -25.11 13.50
CA GLY A 430 20.12 -25.07 14.57
C GLY A 430 20.63 -26.47 14.96
N TYR A 431 19.72 -27.42 15.17
CA TYR A 431 20.06 -28.81 15.49
C TYR A 431 20.77 -29.52 14.33
N GLU A 432 20.30 -29.30 13.10
CA GLU A 432 20.91 -29.85 11.90
C GLU A 432 22.38 -29.42 11.78
N LYS A 433 22.66 -28.11 11.89
CA LYS A 433 24.03 -27.57 11.84
C LYS A 433 24.94 -28.09 12.94
N ALA A 434 24.38 -28.47 14.08
CA ALA A 434 25.12 -29.06 15.19
C ALA A 434 25.29 -30.59 15.07
N GLY A 435 24.70 -31.23 14.05
CA GLY A 435 24.74 -32.69 13.87
C GLY A 435 23.87 -33.46 14.86
N LEU A 436 22.88 -32.82 15.49
CA LEU A 436 21.99 -33.44 16.48
C LEU A 436 20.71 -33.98 15.82
N GLU A 437 20.87 -35.00 14.98
CA GLU A 437 19.79 -35.57 14.14
C GLU A 437 18.57 -36.02 14.96
N MET A 438 18.78 -36.63 16.13
CA MET A 438 17.68 -37.12 16.98
C MET A 438 16.83 -35.99 17.54
N ASN A 439 17.44 -34.86 17.94
CA ASN A 439 16.73 -33.69 18.46
C ASN A 439 15.97 -32.99 17.33
N CYS A 440 16.58 -32.91 16.14
CA CYS A 440 15.93 -32.39 14.93
C CYS A 440 14.65 -33.17 14.59
N ILE A 441 14.73 -34.50 14.52
CA ILE A 441 13.56 -35.37 14.22
C ILE A 441 12.48 -35.23 15.29
N LYS A 442 12.88 -35.15 16.57
CA LYS A 442 11.93 -34.99 17.68
C LYS A 442 11.18 -33.67 17.58
N LEU A 443 11.92 -32.57 17.39
CA LEU A 443 11.34 -31.23 17.28
C LEU A 443 10.43 -31.11 16.05
N PHE A 444 10.82 -31.73 14.92
CA PHE A 444 10.00 -31.74 13.72
C PHE A 444 8.67 -32.50 13.88
N ARG A 445 8.66 -33.58 14.69
CA ARG A 445 7.42 -34.28 15.04
C ARG A 445 6.53 -33.42 15.93
N GLU A 446 7.10 -32.74 16.92
CA GLU A 446 6.37 -31.81 17.80
C GLU A 446 5.76 -30.65 16.99
N MET A 447 6.52 -30.08 16.05
CA MET A 447 6.04 -29.05 15.12
C MET A 447 4.80 -29.49 14.34
N ARG A 448 4.80 -30.72 13.81
CA ARG A 448 3.63 -31.28 13.11
C ARG A 448 2.45 -31.56 14.03
N HIS A 449 2.70 -31.98 15.28
CA HIS A 449 1.66 -32.20 16.27
C HIS A 449 0.92 -30.91 16.63
N GLU A 450 1.62 -29.77 16.66
CA GLU A 450 1.03 -28.44 16.86
C GLU A 450 0.35 -27.87 15.60
N GLY A 451 0.29 -28.62 14.50
CA GLY A 451 -0.36 -28.20 13.25
C GLY A 451 0.42 -27.15 12.45
N ILE A 452 1.72 -26.99 12.73
CA ILE A 452 2.58 -26.04 12.04
C ILE A 452 3.21 -26.73 10.82
N GLU A 453 2.96 -26.20 9.62
CA GLU A 453 3.57 -26.73 8.39
C GLU A 453 5.06 -26.39 8.32
N ALA A 454 5.91 -27.38 8.10
CA ALA A 454 7.34 -27.19 7.89
C ALA A 454 7.63 -26.57 6.52
N ASP A 455 8.62 -25.68 6.43
CA ASP A 455 9.13 -25.25 5.13
C ASP A 455 9.94 -26.37 4.48
N LEU A 456 9.61 -26.71 3.24
CA LEU A 456 10.27 -27.77 2.45
C LEU A 456 11.73 -27.44 2.08
N THR A 457 12.23 -26.26 2.46
CA THR A 457 13.58 -25.77 2.19
C THR A 457 14.50 -25.75 3.42
N ALA A 458 14.01 -26.17 4.59
CA ALA A 458 14.73 -26.17 5.86
C ALA A 458 15.40 -27.52 6.14
#